data_AF-A0A6C0L3M8-F1
#
_entry.id   AF-A0A6C0L3M8-F1
#
_cell.length_a   1.000
_cell.length_b   1.000
_cell.length_c   1.000
_cell.angle_alpha   90.00
_cell.angle_beta   90.00
_cell.angle_gamma   90.00
#
_symmetry.space_group_name_H-M   'P 1'
#
loop_
_entity.id
_entity.type
_entity.pdbx_description
1 polymer ?
#
loop_
_entity_poly.entity_id
_entity_poly.type
_entity_poly.pdbx_seq_one_letter_code
_entity_poly.pdbx_strand_id
1 'polypeptide(L)'
;MVKFKNTVTTILAELINWALNPYKNGLASSVKKIGLSALNVSQLKEKCRAARLPVGGTKEVLIKRLRGAAEVCGVDPAPLENEGYNVGMLRIIATKTEREWGNKMINKNNTNNWTTSLGQNLVMDVLRLLGKNPRKPKIKDGYIPDWECDDEIYEVKTSNWTVEGTAGEKVLGVHYKYSDVPIIYGKPLYIVCVAYQEYELTNGNTRIFGEDISERKREILEMVKKWDIHYIKFSDLVKPLII
;
A
#
# COMPACT_ATOMS: atom_id res chain seq x y z
N MET A 1 -15.59 0.12 5.64
CA MET A 1 -15.71 -1.03 4.72
C MET A 1 -16.49 -0.56 3.51
N VAL A 2 -15.94 -0.76 2.31
CA VAL A 2 -16.52 -0.34 1.03
C VAL A 2 -17.82 -1.11 0.76
N LYS A 3 -18.85 -0.43 0.25
CA LYS A 3 -20.12 -1.04 -0.15
C LYS A 3 -20.14 -1.23 -1.67
N PHE A 4 -20.68 -2.35 -2.16
CA PHE A 4 -20.66 -2.71 -3.57
C PHE A 4 -22.08 -2.72 -4.15
N LYS A 5 -22.20 -2.33 -5.42
CA LYS A 5 -23.48 -2.38 -6.17
C LYS A 5 -23.93 -3.81 -6.47
N ASN A 6 -22.96 -4.71 -6.68
CA ASN A 6 -23.17 -6.12 -6.97
C ASN A 6 -22.64 -6.99 -5.83
N THR A 7 -23.14 -8.21 -5.72
CA THR A 7 -22.57 -9.22 -4.81
C THR A 7 -21.15 -9.55 -5.24
N VAL A 8 -20.19 -9.27 -4.36
CA VAL A 8 -18.79 -9.68 -4.50
C VAL A 8 -18.45 -10.64 -3.36
N THR A 9 -17.44 -11.49 -3.56
CA THR A 9 -16.98 -12.38 -2.49
C THR A 9 -16.38 -11.55 -1.34
N THR A 10 -16.44 -12.07 -0.11
CA THR A 10 -15.83 -11.42 1.06
C THR A 10 -14.34 -11.17 0.85
N ILE A 11 -13.63 -12.12 0.22
CA ILE A 11 -12.21 -12.00 -0.10
C ILE A 11 -11.96 -10.82 -1.05
N LEU A 12 -12.74 -10.70 -2.14
CA LEU A 12 -12.56 -9.61 -3.09
C LEU A 12 -12.91 -8.25 -2.48
N ALA A 13 -13.95 -8.19 -1.65
CA ALA A 13 -14.28 -6.99 -0.89
C ALA A 13 -13.12 -6.56 0.04
N GLU A 14 -12.48 -7.52 0.71
CA GLU A 14 -11.33 -7.26 1.57
C GLU A 14 -10.11 -6.76 0.80
N LEU A 15 -9.82 -7.37 -0.36
CA LEU A 15 -8.73 -6.94 -1.25
C LEU A 15 -8.94 -5.53 -1.79
N ILE A 16 -10.15 -5.21 -2.26
CA ILE A 16 -10.51 -3.86 -2.72
C ILE A 16 -10.37 -2.88 -1.56
N ASN A 17 -10.84 -3.24 -0.36
CA ASN A 17 -10.73 -2.38 0.80
C ASN A 17 -9.25 -2.13 1.17
N TRP A 18 -8.39 -3.14 1.11
CA TRP A 18 -6.94 -2.96 1.30
C TRP A 18 -6.33 -2.05 0.22
N ALA A 19 -6.72 -2.19 -1.04
CA ALA A 19 -6.17 -1.37 -2.12
C ALA A 19 -6.61 0.10 -2.04
N LEU A 20 -7.78 0.39 -1.46
CA LEU A 20 -8.32 1.76 -1.37
C LEU A 20 -7.97 2.49 -0.08
N ASN A 21 -7.59 1.77 0.98
CA ASN A 21 -7.43 2.38 2.30
C ASN A 21 -6.01 2.17 2.85
N PRO A 22 -5.37 3.22 3.36
CA PRO A 22 -4.10 3.11 4.06
C PRO A 22 -4.11 2.03 5.15
N TYR A 23 -3.08 1.18 5.16
CA TYR A 23 -2.93 0.15 6.18
C TYR A 23 -2.63 0.76 7.55
N LYS A 24 -3.22 0.22 8.62
CA LYS A 24 -3.00 0.69 10.01
C LYS A 24 -1.50 0.69 10.32
N ASN A 25 -0.99 1.82 10.81
CA ASN A 25 0.43 2.05 11.10
C ASN A 25 1.40 1.93 9.90
N GLY A 26 0.88 1.88 8.66
CA GLY A 26 1.68 1.99 7.44
C GLY A 26 2.16 3.42 7.16
N LEU A 27 2.84 3.63 6.03
CA LEU A 27 3.47 4.90 5.65
C LEU A 27 2.47 6.02 5.36
N ALA A 28 1.33 5.66 4.78
CA ALA A 28 0.22 6.57 4.50
C ALA A 28 -0.70 6.81 5.72
N SER A 29 -0.42 6.18 6.86
CA SER A 29 -1.25 6.27 8.07
C SER A 29 -0.59 7.10 9.16
N SER A 30 -1.36 7.99 9.78
CA SER A 30 -0.90 8.66 11.00
C SER A 30 -0.82 7.66 12.16
N VAL A 31 0.34 7.59 12.82
CA VAL A 31 0.53 6.75 14.01
C VAL A 31 0.18 7.58 15.25
N LYS A 32 -0.99 7.33 15.84
CA LYS A 32 -1.35 7.93 17.13
C LYS A 32 -0.52 7.27 18.23
N LYS A 33 0.41 8.03 18.82
CA LYS A 33 1.14 7.59 20.02
C LYS A 33 0.16 7.62 21.20
N ILE A 34 0.09 6.54 21.98
CA ILE A 34 -0.77 6.43 23.17
C ILE A 34 0.04 6.01 24.41
N GLY A 35 -0.50 6.27 25.61
CA GLY A 35 0.13 5.91 26.88
C GLY A 35 1.56 6.45 27.01
N LEU A 36 2.49 5.62 27.50
CA LEU A 36 3.89 6.01 27.70
C LEU A 36 4.61 6.40 26.40
N SER A 37 4.19 5.90 25.24
CA SER A 37 4.84 6.22 23.96
C SER A 37 4.50 7.65 23.47
N ALA A 38 3.40 8.22 23.95
CA ALA A 38 3.00 9.61 23.69
C ALA A 38 3.87 10.63 24.46
N LEU A 39 4.44 10.21 25.58
CA LEU A 39 5.19 11.10 26.48
C LEU A 39 6.58 11.42 25.93
N ASN A 40 7.07 12.63 26.20
CA ASN A 40 8.44 13.01 25.92
C ASN A 40 9.41 12.46 27.00
N VAL A 41 10.72 12.57 26.76
CA VAL A 41 11.74 12.04 27.68
C VAL A 41 11.64 12.65 29.08
N SER A 42 11.31 13.95 29.18
CA SER A 42 11.17 14.62 30.48
C SER A 42 10.00 14.03 31.28
N GLN A 43 8.83 13.91 30.65
CA GLN A 43 7.62 13.34 31.25
C GLN A 43 7.83 11.87 31.66
N LEU A 44 8.59 11.09 30.86
CA LEU A 44 8.94 9.72 31.21
C LEU A 44 9.89 9.65 32.42
N LYS A 45 10.87 10.55 32.50
CA LYS A 45 11.75 10.65 33.67
C LYS A 45 10.97 11.03 34.93
N GLU A 46 10.01 11.94 34.84
CA GLU A 46 9.11 12.27 35.96
C GLU A 46 8.32 11.06 36.45
N LYS A 47 7.72 10.29 35.53
CA LYS A 47 7.06 9.04 35.89
C LYS A 47 8.01 8.01 36.52
N CYS A 48 9.24 7.89 36.02
CA CYS A 48 10.25 7.03 36.65
C CYS A 48 10.57 7.49 38.08
N ARG A 49 10.75 8.80 38.32
CA ARG A 49 10.99 9.32 39.68
C ARG A 49 9.83 9.03 40.61
N ALA A 50 8.59 9.25 40.16
CA ALA A 50 7.39 8.97 40.94
C ALA A 50 7.30 7.48 41.34
N ALA A 51 7.71 6.59 40.43
CA ALA A 51 7.79 5.15 40.68
C ALA A 51 9.08 4.70 41.39
N ARG A 52 9.94 5.63 41.82
CA ARG A 52 11.27 5.36 42.44
C ARG A 52 12.21 4.50 41.57
N LEU A 53 12.10 4.66 40.25
CA LEU A 53 12.91 3.96 39.26
C LEU A 53 14.06 4.85 38.73
N PRO A 54 15.20 4.26 38.31
CA PRO A 54 16.27 5.01 37.64
C PRO A 54 15.77 5.81 36.42
N VAL A 55 16.35 6.98 36.19
CA VAL A 55 15.93 7.95 35.14
C VAL A 55 16.92 8.09 33.97
N GLY A 56 18.04 7.35 34.01
CA GLY A 56 19.02 7.34 32.93
C GLY A 56 18.61 6.43 31.76
N GLY A 57 18.96 6.83 30.54
CA GLY A 57 18.76 6.06 29.31
C GLY A 57 17.93 6.77 28.23
N THR A 58 17.75 6.07 27.10
CA THR A 58 16.91 6.53 25.98
C THR A 58 15.42 6.43 26.33
N LYS A 59 14.56 7.01 25.49
CA LYS A 59 13.09 6.93 25.62
C LYS A 59 12.63 5.47 25.73
N GLU A 60 13.20 4.58 24.92
CA GLU A 60 12.89 3.14 24.91
C GLU A 60 13.24 2.49 26.25
N VAL A 61 14.40 2.82 26.82
CA VAL A 61 14.85 2.27 28.11
C VAL A 61 13.92 2.71 29.24
N LEU A 62 13.50 3.98 29.25
CA LEU A 62 12.57 4.51 30.27
C LEU A 62 11.20 3.86 30.17
N ILE A 63 10.67 3.69 28.95
CA ILE A 63 9.39 3.01 28.72
C ILE A 63 9.45 1.55 29.20
N LYS A 64 10.50 0.80 28.84
CA LYS A 64 10.67 -0.60 29.26
C LYS A 64 10.74 -0.74 30.78
N ARG A 65 11.44 0.20 31.44
CA ARG A 65 11.60 0.23 32.89
C ARG A 65 10.26 0.47 33.61
N LEU A 66 9.48 1.45 33.14
CA LEU A 66 8.15 1.75 33.71
C LEU A 66 7.18 0.57 33.60
N ARG A 67 7.28 -0.23 32.54
CA ARG A 67 6.45 -1.44 32.39
C ARG A 67 6.82 -2.56 33.32
N GLY A 68 8.13 -2.87 33.43
CA GLY A 68 8.59 -3.94 34.33
C GLY A 68 8.18 -3.69 35.79
N ALA A 69 8.04 -2.42 36.20
CA ALA A 69 7.52 -2.08 37.52
C ALA A 69 6.00 -2.30 37.66
N ALA A 70 5.22 -2.07 36.60
CA ALA A 70 3.76 -2.27 36.61
C ALA A 70 3.38 -3.76 36.68
N GLU A 71 4.13 -4.63 35.98
CA GLU A 71 3.92 -6.09 35.99
C GLU A 71 4.18 -6.69 37.39
N VAL A 72 5.15 -6.17 38.13
CA VAL A 72 5.51 -6.65 39.49
C VAL A 72 4.47 -6.24 40.54
N CYS A 73 3.66 -5.19 40.29
CA CYS A 73 2.65 -4.70 41.23
C CYS A 73 1.25 -5.35 41.07
N GLY A 74 1.10 -6.36 40.20
CA GLY A 74 -0.14 -7.13 40.08
C GLY A 74 -1.33 -6.36 39.51
N VAL A 75 -1.09 -5.30 38.74
CA VAL A 75 -2.15 -4.61 38.00
C VAL A 75 -2.38 -5.36 36.69
N ASP A 76 -3.53 -6.02 36.57
CA ASP A 76 -3.92 -6.77 35.38
C ASP A 76 -3.93 -5.82 34.17
N PRO A 77 -3.04 -6.00 33.17
CA PRO A 77 -2.96 -5.05 32.08
C PRO A 77 -4.14 -5.27 31.15
N ALA A 78 -5.13 -4.38 31.24
CA ALA A 78 -6.18 -4.27 30.22
C ALA A 78 -5.52 -4.31 28.82
N PRO A 79 -6.08 -5.05 27.85
CA PRO A 79 -5.48 -5.18 26.53
C PRO A 79 -5.66 -3.88 25.76
N LEU A 80 -4.74 -2.94 25.98
CA LEU A 80 -4.69 -1.67 25.26
C LEU A 80 -3.78 -1.89 24.05
N GLU A 81 -4.39 -2.14 22.90
CA GLU A 81 -3.75 -2.56 21.62
C GLU A 81 -2.48 -1.80 21.21
N ASN A 82 -2.15 -0.65 21.81
CA ASN A 82 -0.94 0.11 21.47
C ASN A 82 -0.15 0.69 22.67
N GLU A 83 -0.42 0.31 23.92
CA GLU A 83 0.33 0.78 25.12
C GLU A 83 1.71 0.09 25.28
N GLY A 84 2.48 0.05 24.21
CA GLY A 84 3.57 -0.92 24.09
C GLY A 84 4.74 -0.38 23.27
N TYR A 85 4.40 0.29 22.20
CA TYR A 85 5.28 0.29 21.07
C TYR A 85 5.63 1.71 20.70
N ASN A 86 6.91 1.96 20.42
CA ASN A 86 7.28 3.17 19.71
C ASN A 86 6.83 3.04 18.24
N VAL A 87 6.85 4.16 17.50
CA VAL A 87 6.38 4.18 16.11
C VAL A 87 7.12 3.17 15.23
N GLY A 88 8.44 3.01 15.44
CA GLY A 88 9.25 2.04 14.69
C GLY A 88 8.76 0.61 14.90
N MET A 89 8.48 0.21 16.15
CA MET A 89 7.94 -1.11 16.46
C MET A 89 6.56 -1.32 15.84
N LEU A 90 5.68 -0.31 15.88
CA LEU A 90 4.35 -0.40 15.26
C LEU A 90 4.44 -0.59 13.74
N ARG A 91 5.40 0.06 13.07
CA ARG A 91 5.67 -0.13 11.65
C ARG A 91 6.20 -1.53 11.35
N ILE A 92 7.15 -2.04 12.14
CA ILE A 92 7.66 -3.40 11.99
C ILE A 92 6.53 -4.44 12.10
N ILE A 93 5.64 -4.26 13.10
CA ILE A 93 4.46 -5.12 13.26
C ILE A 93 3.56 -4.99 12.04
N ALA A 94 3.25 -3.78 11.58
CA ALA A 94 2.42 -3.55 10.41
C ALA A 94 2.98 -4.23 9.15
N THR A 95 4.29 -4.10 8.88
CA THR A 95 4.96 -4.76 7.75
C THR A 95 4.81 -6.28 7.81
N LYS A 96 5.02 -6.87 9.00
CA LYS A 96 4.89 -8.32 9.18
C LYS A 96 3.44 -8.77 8.97
N THR A 97 2.48 -8.09 9.61
CA THR A 97 1.06 -8.45 9.53
C THR A 97 0.52 -8.26 8.12
N GLU A 98 0.86 -7.17 7.43
CA GLU A 98 0.45 -6.93 6.04
C GLU A 98 1.00 -8.01 5.10
N ARG A 99 2.27 -8.40 5.27
CA ARG A 99 2.89 -9.47 4.50
C ARG A 99 2.23 -10.84 4.74
N GLU A 100 1.95 -11.18 6.00
CA GLU A 100 1.27 -12.44 6.36
C GLU A 100 -0.14 -12.47 5.77
N TRP A 101 -0.89 -11.38 5.93
CA TRP A 101 -2.20 -11.18 5.32
C TRP A 101 -2.15 -11.33 3.80
N GLY A 102 -1.22 -10.65 3.12
CA GLY A 102 -1.11 -10.67 1.67
C GLY A 102 -0.76 -12.05 1.13
N ASN A 103 0.11 -12.80 1.81
CA ASN A 103 0.44 -14.18 1.45
C ASN A 103 -0.75 -15.13 1.64
N LYS A 104 -1.55 -14.94 2.70
CA LYS A 104 -2.80 -15.68 2.92
C LYS A 104 -3.79 -15.45 1.78
N MET A 105 -3.95 -14.21 1.32
CA MET A 105 -4.89 -13.85 0.25
C MET A 105 -4.57 -14.50 -1.10
N ILE A 106 -3.31 -14.85 -1.35
CA ILE A 106 -2.88 -15.52 -2.58
C ILE A 106 -2.61 -17.02 -2.40
N ASN A 107 -2.95 -17.60 -1.24
CA ASN A 107 -2.68 -19.00 -0.88
C ASN A 107 -1.20 -19.41 -1.11
N LYS A 108 -0.24 -18.51 -0.80
CA LYS A 108 1.21 -18.83 -0.89
C LYS A 108 1.87 -18.78 0.47
N ASN A 109 2.89 -19.62 0.67
CA ASN A 109 3.70 -19.64 1.88
C ASN A 109 4.79 -18.56 1.83
N ASN A 110 4.54 -17.43 2.51
CA ASN A 110 5.51 -16.40 2.92
C ASN A 110 6.51 -15.92 1.84
N THR A 111 6.04 -15.65 0.63
CA THR A 111 6.86 -15.11 -0.46
C THR A 111 7.19 -13.62 -0.27
N ASN A 112 8.39 -13.21 -0.70
CA ASN A 112 8.80 -11.80 -0.66
C ASN A 112 8.07 -10.94 -1.73
N ASN A 113 7.64 -11.55 -2.84
CA ASN A 113 7.02 -10.86 -3.98
C ASN A 113 5.50 -11.04 -4.02
N TRP A 114 4.85 -11.12 -2.86
CA TRP A 114 3.42 -11.39 -2.74
C TRP A 114 2.54 -10.30 -3.37
N THR A 115 2.99 -9.04 -3.34
CA THR A 115 2.25 -7.88 -3.88
C THR A 115 2.02 -7.97 -5.38
N THR A 116 2.98 -8.51 -6.14
CA THR A 116 2.86 -8.69 -7.59
C THR A 116 1.70 -9.61 -7.92
N SER A 117 1.66 -10.81 -7.33
CA SER A 117 0.58 -11.78 -7.55
C SER A 117 -0.76 -11.24 -7.05
N LEU A 118 -0.78 -10.61 -5.86
CA LEU A 118 -2.00 -10.07 -5.27
C LEU A 118 -2.61 -8.96 -6.13
N GLY A 119 -1.80 -8.00 -6.56
CA GLY A 119 -2.24 -6.88 -7.39
C GLY A 119 -2.71 -7.31 -8.78
N GLN A 120 -1.95 -8.19 -9.45
CA GLN A 120 -2.35 -8.71 -10.76
C GLN A 120 -3.69 -9.45 -10.68
N ASN A 121 -3.88 -10.33 -9.70
CA ASN A 121 -5.13 -11.06 -9.53
C ASN A 121 -6.30 -10.13 -9.19
N LEU A 122 -6.07 -9.15 -8.30
CA LEU A 122 -7.08 -8.16 -7.95
C LEU A 122 -7.57 -7.37 -9.18
N VAL A 123 -6.65 -6.89 -10.02
CA VAL A 123 -7.02 -6.17 -11.25
C VAL A 123 -7.76 -7.09 -12.22
N MET A 124 -7.34 -8.35 -12.39
CA MET A 124 -8.06 -9.31 -13.22
C MET A 124 -9.51 -9.51 -12.75
N ASP A 125 -9.74 -9.68 -11.46
CA ASP A 125 -11.08 -9.88 -10.90
C ASP A 125 -11.95 -8.63 -11.07
N VAL A 126 -11.39 -7.44 -10.86
CA VAL A 126 -12.10 -6.17 -11.11
C VAL A 126 -12.46 -6.01 -12.59
N LEU A 127 -11.54 -6.31 -13.51
CA LEU A 127 -11.82 -6.26 -14.95
C LEU A 127 -12.97 -7.21 -15.33
N ARG A 128 -13.02 -8.43 -14.77
CA ARG A 128 -14.15 -9.36 -14.98
C ARG A 128 -15.46 -8.80 -14.46
N LEU A 129 -15.46 -8.18 -13.28
CA LEU A 129 -16.66 -7.55 -12.72
C LEU A 129 -17.15 -6.36 -13.55
N LEU A 130 -16.24 -5.69 -14.26
CA LEU A 130 -16.57 -4.64 -15.23
C LEU A 130 -17.06 -5.21 -16.58
N GLY A 131 -17.27 -6.52 -16.69
CA GLY A 131 -17.70 -7.17 -17.93
C GLY A 131 -16.60 -7.27 -19.00
N LYS A 132 -15.34 -6.99 -18.64
CA LYS A 132 -14.20 -7.18 -19.55
C LYS A 132 -13.77 -8.63 -19.58
N ASN A 133 -13.02 -8.99 -20.62
CA ASN A 133 -12.52 -10.34 -20.87
C ASN A 133 -10.99 -10.45 -20.66
N PRO A 134 -10.47 -10.30 -19.42
CA PRO A 134 -9.04 -10.33 -19.16
C PRO A 134 -8.47 -11.74 -19.33
N ARG A 135 -7.37 -11.83 -20.08
CA ARG A 135 -6.62 -13.06 -20.37
C ARG A 135 -5.11 -12.79 -20.33
N LYS A 136 -4.30 -13.85 -20.28
CA LYS A 136 -2.85 -13.71 -20.40
C LYS A 136 -2.49 -13.37 -21.86
N PRO A 137 -1.74 -12.29 -22.11
CA PRO A 137 -1.30 -11.95 -23.45
C PRO A 137 -0.32 -12.99 -23.99
N LYS A 138 -0.29 -13.13 -25.32
CA LYS A 138 0.79 -13.84 -26.00
C LYS A 138 2.02 -12.94 -26.02
N ILE A 139 3.22 -13.53 -25.88
CA ILE A 139 4.47 -12.78 -26.06
C ILE A 139 4.52 -12.22 -27.48
N LYS A 140 4.80 -10.92 -27.62
CA LYS A 140 5.08 -10.26 -28.90
C LYS A 140 6.32 -9.39 -28.75
N ASP A 141 7.30 -9.59 -29.63
CA ASP A 141 8.59 -8.88 -29.62
C ASP A 141 9.28 -8.81 -28.25
N GLY A 142 9.16 -9.91 -27.48
CA GLY A 142 9.73 -10.00 -26.13
C GLY A 142 8.92 -9.33 -25.02
N TYR A 143 7.82 -8.64 -25.34
CA TYR A 143 6.93 -8.01 -24.36
C TYR A 143 5.76 -8.90 -23.98
N ILE A 144 5.48 -8.97 -22.68
CA ILE A 144 4.31 -9.64 -22.10
C ILE A 144 3.76 -8.80 -20.94
N PRO A 145 2.80 -7.90 -21.21
CA PRO A 145 2.05 -7.18 -20.19
C PRO A 145 1.29 -8.13 -19.26
N ASP A 146 0.77 -7.63 -18.14
CA ASP A 146 0.13 -8.48 -17.14
C ASP A 146 -1.19 -9.10 -17.62
N TRP A 147 -2.03 -8.31 -18.28
CA TRP A 147 -3.35 -8.73 -18.80
C TRP A 147 -3.68 -8.09 -20.15
N GLU A 148 -4.44 -8.81 -20.95
CA GLU A 148 -5.03 -8.35 -22.20
C GLU A 148 -6.55 -8.49 -22.12
N CYS A 149 -7.29 -7.47 -22.55
CA CYS A 149 -8.73 -7.51 -22.81
C CYS A 149 -8.98 -7.43 -24.32
N ASP A 150 -10.24 -7.32 -24.73
CA ASP A 150 -10.59 -7.27 -26.15
C ASP A 150 -10.03 -6.00 -26.82
N ASP A 151 -10.15 -4.84 -26.15
CA ASP A 151 -9.74 -3.55 -26.70
C ASP A 151 -8.53 -2.92 -25.99
N GLU A 152 -8.09 -3.47 -24.85
CA GLU A 152 -7.03 -2.84 -24.04
C GLU A 152 -5.98 -3.83 -23.52
N ILE A 153 -4.79 -3.30 -23.21
CA ILE A 153 -3.71 -3.99 -22.51
C ILE A 153 -3.53 -3.36 -21.13
N TYR A 154 -3.21 -4.17 -20.13
CA TYR A 154 -3.01 -3.71 -18.76
C TYR A 154 -1.66 -4.17 -18.20
N GLU A 155 -0.96 -3.24 -17.57
CA GLU A 155 0.24 -3.48 -16.76
C GLU A 155 -0.05 -3.02 -15.33
N VAL A 156 0.18 -3.88 -14.35
CA VAL A 156 -0.20 -3.64 -12.95
C VAL A 156 1.04 -3.25 -12.13
N LYS A 157 0.91 -2.15 -11.38
CA LYS A 157 1.94 -1.65 -10.47
C LYS A 157 1.37 -1.51 -9.08
N THR A 158 1.71 -2.50 -8.26
CA THR A 158 1.22 -2.62 -6.88
C THR A 158 2.36 -2.42 -5.91
N SER A 159 2.12 -1.56 -4.92
CA SER A 159 3.01 -1.36 -3.79
C SER A 159 2.21 -1.54 -2.50
N ASN A 160 2.80 -2.16 -1.48
CA ASN A 160 2.13 -2.34 -0.19
C ASN A 160 2.28 -1.08 0.68
N TRP A 161 1.48 -0.96 1.73
CA TRP A 161 1.39 0.26 2.52
C TRP A 161 2.54 0.46 3.50
N THR A 162 3.44 -0.50 3.61
CA THR A 162 4.51 -0.53 4.61
C THR A 162 5.91 -0.54 3.99
N VAL A 163 6.05 -0.55 2.66
CA VAL A 163 7.34 -0.55 1.99
C VAL A 163 7.96 0.85 1.94
N GLU A 164 9.11 0.99 2.59
CA GLU A 164 9.92 2.22 2.54
C GLU A 164 10.86 2.23 1.33
N GLY A 165 11.37 3.41 0.96
CA GLY A 165 12.37 3.61 -0.08
C GLY A 165 11.80 4.01 -1.43
N THR A 166 12.60 3.84 -2.49
CA THR A 166 12.32 4.35 -3.84
C THR A 166 11.74 3.29 -4.79
N ALA A 167 11.26 2.17 -4.24
CA ALA A 167 10.74 1.07 -5.05
C ALA A 167 9.58 1.50 -5.96
N GLY A 168 8.73 2.41 -5.47
CA GLY A 168 7.60 2.96 -6.21
C GLY A 168 8.00 3.89 -7.35
N GLU A 169 9.20 4.50 -7.33
CA GLU A 169 9.67 5.41 -8.38
C GLU A 169 9.85 4.69 -9.73
N LYS A 170 10.09 3.38 -9.68
CA LYS A 170 10.26 2.54 -10.88
C LYS A 170 9.01 2.48 -11.76
N VAL A 171 7.82 2.79 -11.20
CA VAL A 171 6.58 2.90 -11.99
C VAL A 171 6.73 3.90 -13.13
N LEU A 172 7.55 4.93 -12.94
CA LEU A 172 7.76 5.97 -13.94
C LEU A 172 8.57 5.47 -15.13
N GLY A 173 9.33 4.38 -15.02
CA GLY A 173 10.04 3.79 -16.15
C GLY A 173 9.18 2.85 -17.02
N VAL A 174 7.94 2.58 -16.61
CA VAL A 174 7.09 1.58 -17.27
C VAL A 174 6.68 2.02 -18.67
N HIS A 175 6.35 3.29 -18.86
CA HIS A 175 6.03 3.83 -20.18
C HIS A 175 7.21 3.77 -21.15
N TYR A 176 8.44 3.92 -20.66
CA TYR A 176 9.64 3.76 -21.50
C TYR A 176 9.84 2.29 -21.90
N LYS A 177 9.72 1.36 -20.93
CA LYS A 177 9.83 -0.07 -21.21
C LYS A 177 8.80 -0.55 -22.24
N TYR A 178 7.58 -0.05 -22.14
CA TYR A 178 6.45 -0.54 -22.93
C TYR A 178 5.95 0.49 -23.97
N SER A 179 6.84 1.36 -24.46
CA SER A 179 6.49 2.40 -25.45
C SER A 179 5.85 1.83 -26.71
N ASP A 180 6.29 0.64 -27.12
CA ASP A 180 5.88 0.02 -28.38
C ASP A 180 4.71 -0.95 -28.20
N VAL A 181 4.31 -1.24 -26.96
CA VAL A 181 3.22 -2.19 -26.67
C VAL A 181 1.92 -1.79 -27.37
N PRO A 182 1.49 -0.52 -27.38
CA PRO A 182 0.26 -0.15 -28.06
C PRO A 182 0.28 -0.44 -29.56
N ILE A 183 1.44 -0.31 -30.21
CA ILE A 183 1.62 -0.61 -31.63
C ILE A 183 1.61 -2.12 -31.87
N ILE A 184 2.41 -2.87 -31.10
CA ILE A 184 2.60 -4.32 -31.27
C ILE A 184 1.33 -5.12 -30.94
N TYR A 185 0.56 -4.64 -29.96
CA TYR A 185 -0.71 -5.25 -29.58
C TYR A 185 -1.91 -4.65 -30.32
N GLY A 186 -1.78 -3.45 -30.91
CA GLY A 186 -2.85 -2.73 -31.58
C GLY A 186 -3.91 -2.20 -30.60
N LYS A 187 -3.52 -1.89 -29.36
CA LYS A 187 -4.42 -1.60 -28.23
C LYS A 187 -3.80 -0.60 -27.25
N PRO A 188 -4.57 0.35 -26.68
CA PRO A 188 -4.08 1.19 -25.60
C PRO A 188 -3.51 0.39 -24.43
N LEU A 189 -2.42 0.90 -23.84
CA LEU A 189 -1.82 0.35 -22.62
C LEU A 189 -2.26 1.15 -21.40
N TYR A 190 -2.86 0.47 -20.42
CA TYR A 190 -3.23 1.04 -19.13
C TYR A 190 -2.29 0.55 -18.04
N ILE A 191 -1.57 1.46 -17.41
CA ILE A 191 -0.73 1.21 -16.24
C ILE A 191 -1.55 1.45 -14.99
N VAL A 192 -2.00 0.38 -14.33
CA VAL A 192 -2.86 0.45 -13.16
C VAL A 192 -2.02 0.57 -11.89
N CYS A 193 -2.15 1.71 -11.21
CA CYS A 193 -1.48 1.97 -9.94
C CYS A 193 -2.38 1.50 -8.79
N VAL A 194 -1.92 0.55 -7.98
CA VAL A 194 -2.72 -0.11 -6.94
C VAL A 194 -2.14 0.14 -5.54
N ALA A 195 -3.02 0.35 -4.56
CA ALA A 195 -2.67 0.53 -3.15
C ALA A 195 -1.69 1.69 -2.92
N TYR A 196 -0.58 1.45 -2.24
CA TYR A 196 0.37 2.52 -1.92
C TYR A 196 1.00 3.14 -3.18
N GLN A 197 1.05 2.42 -4.30
CA GLN A 197 1.57 2.98 -5.56
C GLN A 197 0.68 4.14 -6.05
N GLU A 198 -0.64 3.99 -5.94
CA GLU A 198 -1.59 5.07 -6.25
C GLU A 198 -1.45 6.23 -5.26
N TYR A 199 -1.35 5.89 -3.96
CA TYR A 199 -1.23 6.89 -2.90
C TYR A 199 0.02 7.75 -3.09
N GLU A 200 1.17 7.14 -3.34
CA GLU A 200 2.44 7.84 -3.56
C GLU A 200 2.37 8.76 -4.79
N LEU A 201 1.79 8.26 -5.88
CA LEU A 201 1.61 9.03 -7.12
C LEU A 201 0.51 10.11 -7.04
N THR A 202 -0.27 10.13 -5.97
CA THR A 202 -1.30 11.15 -5.69
C THR A 202 -0.84 12.16 -4.63
N ASN A 203 -0.17 11.70 -3.57
CA ASN A 203 0.09 12.47 -2.36
C ASN A 203 1.58 12.63 -2.04
N GLY A 204 2.47 11.86 -2.69
CA GLY A 204 3.91 11.86 -2.43
C GLY A 204 4.68 12.96 -3.16
N ASN A 205 5.99 12.77 -3.33
CA ASN A 205 6.85 13.73 -4.03
C ASN A 205 6.88 13.51 -5.56
N THR A 206 6.54 12.31 -6.01
CA THR A 206 6.55 11.86 -7.40
C THR A 206 5.16 11.90 -8.05
N ARG A 207 4.32 12.87 -7.65
CA ARG A 207 2.93 12.99 -8.14
C ARG A 207 2.83 12.99 -9.66
N ILE A 208 1.94 12.12 -10.17
CA ILE A 208 1.46 12.10 -11.56
C ILE A 208 -0.07 12.15 -11.64
N PHE A 209 -0.74 12.09 -10.48
CA PHE A 209 -2.18 12.26 -10.36
C PHE A 209 -2.52 13.55 -9.60
N GLY A 210 -3.64 14.19 -9.95
CA GLY A 210 -4.12 15.44 -9.35
C GLY A 210 -3.78 16.67 -10.17
N GLU A 211 -4.14 17.85 -9.65
CA GLU A 211 -4.05 19.13 -10.37
C GLU A 211 -2.66 19.79 -10.22
N ASP A 212 -2.03 19.62 -9.04
CA ASP A 212 -0.74 20.23 -8.67
C ASP A 212 0.49 19.47 -9.21
N ILE A 213 0.43 19.03 -10.47
CA ILE A 213 1.57 18.41 -11.17
C ILE A 213 2.42 19.52 -11.80
N SER A 214 3.74 19.49 -11.63
CA SER A 214 4.62 20.48 -12.26
C SER A 214 4.58 20.40 -13.79
N GLU A 215 4.80 21.52 -14.47
CA GLU A 215 4.75 21.63 -15.94
C GLU A 215 5.59 20.56 -16.65
N ARG A 216 6.87 20.42 -16.27
CA ARG A 216 7.76 19.39 -16.84
C ARG A 216 7.22 17.96 -16.70
N LYS A 217 6.54 17.65 -15.59
CA LYS A 217 5.93 16.32 -15.40
C LYS A 217 4.69 16.17 -16.28
N ARG A 218 3.91 17.24 -16.47
CA ARG A 218 2.75 17.23 -17.37
C ARG A 218 3.17 16.98 -18.82
N GLU A 219 4.24 17.63 -19.30
CA GLU A 219 4.78 17.40 -20.65
C GLU A 219 5.10 15.93 -20.91
N ILE A 220 5.73 15.26 -19.95
CA ILE A 220 6.01 13.81 -20.03
C ILE A 220 4.70 13.03 -20.09
N LEU A 221 3.73 13.32 -19.23
CA LEU A 221 2.45 12.61 -19.21
C LEU A 221 1.66 12.81 -20.52
N GLU A 222 1.69 14.00 -21.10
CA GLU A 222 1.06 14.27 -22.40
C GLU A 222 1.77 13.56 -23.55
N MET A 223 3.10 13.47 -23.52
CA MET A 223 3.87 12.64 -24.46
C MET A 223 3.46 11.16 -24.34
N VAL A 224 3.38 10.64 -23.12
CA VAL A 224 3.01 9.25 -22.86
C VAL A 224 1.58 8.95 -23.34
N LYS A 225 0.63 9.87 -23.14
CA LYS A 225 -0.74 9.76 -23.68
C LYS A 225 -0.77 9.72 -25.21
N LYS A 226 0.09 10.48 -25.89
CA LYS A 226 0.20 10.44 -27.36
C LYS A 226 0.68 9.09 -27.89
N TRP A 227 1.35 8.30 -27.05
CA TRP A 227 1.73 6.91 -27.37
C TRP A 227 0.63 5.90 -27.01
N ASP A 228 -0.55 6.37 -26.64
CA ASP A 228 -1.68 5.54 -26.19
C ASP A 228 -1.38 4.72 -24.92
N ILE A 229 -0.60 5.33 -24.03
CA ILE A 229 -0.25 4.79 -22.72
C ILE A 229 -0.89 5.68 -21.64
N HIS A 230 -1.60 5.06 -20.71
CA HIS A 230 -2.42 5.75 -19.71
C HIS A 230 -2.09 5.24 -18.31
N TYR A 231 -1.59 6.11 -17.44
CA TYR A 231 -1.56 5.81 -16.01
C TYR A 231 -2.96 6.00 -15.44
N ILE A 232 -3.48 4.98 -14.76
CA ILE A 232 -4.80 5.06 -14.11
C ILE A 232 -4.71 4.66 -12.64
N LYS A 233 -5.55 5.30 -11.83
CA LYS A 233 -5.77 4.92 -10.44
C LYS A 233 -6.61 3.65 -10.37
N PHE A 234 -6.24 2.73 -9.48
CA PHE A 234 -7.11 1.61 -9.15
C PHE A 234 -8.45 2.08 -8.58
N SER A 235 -8.45 3.17 -7.80
CA SER A 235 -9.68 3.78 -7.27
C SER A 235 -10.64 4.21 -8.38
N ASP A 236 -10.14 4.77 -9.49
CA ASP A 236 -10.96 5.13 -10.65
C ASP A 236 -11.48 3.87 -11.37
N LEU A 237 -10.65 2.83 -11.50
CA LEU A 237 -11.03 1.58 -12.15
C LEU A 237 -12.18 0.87 -11.40
N VAL A 238 -12.14 0.83 -10.07
CA VAL A 238 -13.14 0.13 -9.24
C VAL A 238 -14.38 0.98 -8.94
N LYS A 239 -14.31 2.31 -9.15
CA LYS A 239 -15.40 3.26 -8.88
C LYS A 239 -16.78 2.82 -9.41
N PRO A 240 -16.92 2.25 -10.62
CA PRO A 240 -18.23 1.82 -11.12
C PRO A 240 -18.91 0.75 -10.25
N LEU A 241 -18.12 -0.05 -9.51
CA LEU A 241 -18.58 -1.18 -8.70
C LEU A 241 -19.01 -0.80 -7.28
N ILE A 242 -18.67 0.41 -6.83
CA ILE A 242 -18.83 0.89 -5.45
C ILE A 242 -20.07 1.80 -5.33
N ILE A 243 -20.73 1.76 -4.17
CA ILE A 243 -21.82 2.66 -3.76
C ILE A 243 -21.25 3.87 -3.02
#